data_AF-A0A1P8JTV8-F1
#
_entry.id   AF-A0A1P8JTV8-F1
#
_cell.length_a   1.000
_cell.length_b   1.000
_cell.length_c   1.000
_cell.angle_alpha   90.00
_cell.angle_beta   90.00
_cell.angle_gamma   90.00
#
_symmetry.space_group_name_H-M   'P 1'
#
loop_
_entity.id
_entity.type
_entity.pdbx_description
1 polymer ?
#
loop_
_entity_poly.entity_id
_entity_poly.type
_entity_poly.pdbx_seq_one_letter_code
_entity_poly.pdbx_strand_id
1 'polypeptide(L)'
;MAIDSTFFDLATERMGRIESELHNSSLIGPFVRRLSFAWFDHFNARVVDKMTKSMRDDTIWFRGAADELRNSSNDAAGIESYPSLDDMFKHIEGMKHGMLRRHGDFLNLAAIAKRHGKISAAATNAAAAACDLFDAMESFRWALMDIEANHAHISEGYSATNAAELEAVFDRIASEG
;
A
#
# COMPACT_ATOMS: atom_id res chain seq x y z
N MET A 1 0.05 -7.86 20.65
CA MET A 1 0.69 -6.69 21.26
C MET A 1 -0.36 -5.59 21.23
N ALA A 2 -0.45 -4.70 22.22
CA ALA A 2 -1.47 -3.64 22.15
C ALA A 2 -1.13 -2.71 20.99
N ILE A 3 -2.11 -2.34 20.17
CA ILE A 3 -1.92 -1.32 19.13
C ILE A 3 -1.80 0.01 19.86
N ASP A 4 -0.61 0.59 19.84
CA ASP A 4 -0.31 1.87 20.43
C ASP A 4 0.13 2.87 19.34
N SER A 5 0.44 4.11 19.74
CA SER A 5 0.85 5.16 18.81
C SER A 5 2.07 4.77 17.95
N THR A 6 2.93 3.88 18.44
CA THR A 6 4.15 3.48 17.72
C THR A 6 3.86 2.61 16.50
N PHE A 7 2.73 1.87 16.50
CA PHE A 7 2.25 1.13 15.33
C PHE A 7 1.89 2.09 14.18
N PHE A 8 1.17 3.17 14.50
CA PHE A 8 0.75 4.18 13.52
C PHE A 8 1.90 5.04 13.01
N ASP A 9 2.85 5.37 13.89
CA ASP A 9 4.08 6.05 13.49
C ASP A 9 4.86 5.21 12.47
N LEU A 10 5.01 3.90 12.73
CA LEU A 10 5.68 2.97 11.81
C LEU A 10 4.91 2.79 10.49
N ALA A 11 3.58 2.73 10.55
CA ALA A 11 2.73 2.70 9.36
C ALA A 11 3.00 3.95 8.50
N THR A 12 2.95 5.13 9.11
CA THR A 12 3.16 6.41 8.44
C THR A 12 4.57 6.51 7.84
N GLU A 13 5.60 6.09 8.57
CA GLU A 13 6.98 6.05 8.07
C GLU A 13 7.10 5.18 6.81
N ARG A 14 6.52 3.97 6.84
CA ARG A 14 6.55 3.05 5.70
C ARG A 14 5.78 3.59 4.51
N MET A 15 4.60 4.17 4.74
CA MET A 15 3.81 4.79 3.69
C MET A 15 4.57 5.94 3.03
N GLY A 16 5.16 6.84 3.83
CA GLY A 16 5.99 7.94 3.32
C GLY A 16 7.22 7.46 2.54
N ARG A 17 7.84 6.34 2.96
CA ARG A 17 8.94 5.72 2.21
C ARG A 17 8.46 5.21 0.85
N ILE A 18 7.33 4.50 0.79
CA ILE A 18 6.76 3.98 -0.46
C ILE A 18 6.40 5.14 -1.40
N GLU A 19 5.75 6.18 -0.90
CA GLU A 19 5.44 7.38 -1.69
C GLU A 19 6.69 8.05 -2.26
N SER A 20 7.74 8.20 -1.44
CA SER A 20 9.04 8.74 -1.88
C SER A 20 9.69 7.85 -2.95
N GLU A 21 9.64 6.53 -2.81
CA GLU A 21 10.14 5.60 -3.82
C GLU A 21 9.35 5.69 -5.13
N LEU A 22 8.03 5.81 -5.06
CA LEU A 22 7.14 6.00 -6.21
C LEU A 22 7.44 7.34 -6.93
N HIS A 23 7.68 8.41 -6.18
CA HIS A 23 8.02 9.72 -6.73
C HIS A 23 9.40 9.72 -7.41
N ASN A 24 10.44 9.29 -6.68
CA ASN A 24 11.83 9.30 -7.16
C ASN A 24 12.04 8.45 -8.41
N SER A 25 11.25 7.40 -8.55
CA SER A 25 11.39 6.48 -9.66
C SER A 25 10.69 6.93 -10.95
N SER A 26 9.76 7.88 -10.87
CA SER A 26 9.21 8.57 -12.05
C SER A 26 10.26 9.42 -12.77
N LEU A 27 11.28 9.89 -12.06
CA LEU A 27 12.38 10.71 -12.58
C LEU A 27 13.47 9.91 -13.31
N ILE A 28 13.46 8.59 -13.16
CA ILE A 28 14.47 7.72 -13.78
C ILE A 28 14.22 7.62 -15.30
N GLY A 29 12.95 7.60 -15.74
CA GLY A 29 12.53 7.37 -17.13
C GLY A 29 13.24 8.21 -18.22
N PRO A 30 13.45 9.53 -18.06
CA PRO A 30 14.17 10.35 -19.04
C PRO A 30 15.68 10.09 -19.08
N PHE A 31 16.29 9.76 -17.93
CA PHE A 31 17.73 9.58 -17.82
C PHE A 31 18.20 8.28 -18.46
N VAL A 32 17.38 7.22 -18.35
CA VAL A 32 17.74 5.90 -18.87
C VAL A 32 17.65 5.78 -20.41
N ARG A 33 16.89 6.66 -21.09
CA ARG A 33 16.83 6.68 -22.57
C ARG A 33 18.17 7.02 -23.25
N ARG A 34 19.14 7.55 -22.51
CA ARG A 34 20.43 8.04 -23.05
C ARG A 34 21.61 7.07 -22.86
N LEU A 35 21.44 5.97 -22.13
CA LEU A 35 22.51 4.99 -21.89
C LEU A 35 22.46 3.85 -22.91
N SER A 36 23.61 3.21 -23.16
CA SER A 36 23.68 2.05 -24.08
C SER A 36 22.84 0.87 -23.58
N PHE A 37 22.20 0.15 -24.50
CA PHE A 37 21.18 -0.87 -24.22
C PHE A 37 21.66 -2.01 -23.29
N ALA A 38 22.95 -2.37 -23.32
CA ALA A 38 23.51 -3.42 -22.45
C ALA A 38 23.75 -2.94 -21.01
N TRP A 39 24.15 -1.69 -20.82
CA TRP A 39 24.29 -1.08 -19.49
C TRP A 39 22.92 -0.78 -18.88
N PHE A 40 21.98 -0.37 -19.74
CA PHE A 40 20.58 -0.19 -19.42
C PHE A 40 19.96 -1.48 -18.86
N ASP A 41 20.18 -2.61 -19.52
CA ASP A 41 19.65 -3.92 -19.10
C ASP A 41 20.14 -4.34 -17.71
N HIS A 42 21.45 -4.24 -17.45
CA HIS A 42 22.03 -4.69 -16.17
C HIS A 42 21.71 -3.74 -15.01
N PHE A 43 21.70 -2.44 -15.26
CA PHE A 43 21.33 -1.44 -14.27
C PHE A 43 19.85 -1.53 -13.92
N ASN A 44 18.96 -1.63 -14.93
CA ASN A 44 17.53 -1.80 -14.69
C ASN A 44 17.23 -3.12 -13.98
N ALA A 45 17.89 -4.23 -14.32
CA ALA A 45 17.66 -5.50 -13.63
C ALA A 45 17.95 -5.39 -12.12
N ARG A 46 19.06 -4.75 -11.72
CA ARG A 46 19.38 -4.54 -10.30
C ARG A 46 18.39 -3.62 -9.59
N VAL A 47 17.96 -2.54 -10.26
CA VAL A 47 16.97 -1.61 -9.70
C VAL A 47 15.62 -2.31 -9.54
N VAL A 48 15.18 -3.04 -10.57
CA VAL A 48 13.94 -3.83 -10.56
C VAL A 48 13.97 -4.90 -9.48
N ASP A 49 15.07 -5.62 -9.30
CA ASP A 49 15.21 -6.63 -8.23
C ASP A 49 15.15 -5.98 -6.84
N LYS A 50 15.85 -4.86 -6.63
CA LYS A 50 15.83 -4.13 -5.36
C LYS A 50 14.42 -3.65 -5.03
N MET A 51 13.72 -3.08 -6.01
CA MET A 51 12.33 -2.64 -5.86
C MET A 51 11.40 -3.82 -5.58
N THR A 52 11.54 -4.93 -6.31
CA THR A 52 10.75 -6.15 -6.11
C THR A 52 10.91 -6.69 -4.70
N LYS A 53 12.14 -6.68 -4.17
CA LYS A 53 12.40 -7.09 -2.79
C LYS A 53 11.75 -6.14 -1.78
N SER A 54 11.92 -4.82 -1.95
CA SER A 54 11.29 -3.80 -1.09
C SER A 54 9.77 -3.98 -1.05
N MET A 55 9.15 -4.16 -2.22
CA MET A 55 7.71 -4.39 -2.34
C MET A 55 7.25 -5.63 -1.58
N ARG A 56 7.97 -6.75 -1.70
CA ARG A 56 7.64 -7.98 -0.95
C ARG A 56 7.77 -7.80 0.55
N ASP A 57 8.81 -7.12 1.02
CA ASP A 57 9.02 -6.85 2.44
C ASP A 57 7.86 -5.99 3.00
N ASP A 58 7.40 -5.00 2.22
CA ASP A 58 6.24 -4.18 2.58
C ASP A 58 4.90 -4.94 2.47
N THR A 59 4.74 -5.84 1.49
CA THR A 59 3.57 -6.73 1.40
C THR A 59 3.42 -7.57 2.67
N ILE A 60 4.51 -8.18 3.16
CA ILE A 60 4.49 -8.99 4.38
C ILE A 60 4.09 -8.14 5.57
N TRP A 61 4.66 -6.93 5.66
CA TRP A 61 4.36 -6.02 6.76
C TRP A 61 2.90 -5.57 6.78
N PHE A 62 2.35 -5.10 5.64
CA PHE A 62 0.95 -4.65 5.58
C PHE A 62 -0.05 -5.76 5.86
N ARG A 63 0.23 -7.00 5.41
CA ARG A 63 -0.61 -8.16 5.75
C ARG A 63 -0.59 -8.45 7.24
N GLY A 64 0.59 -8.48 7.85
CA GLY A 64 0.72 -8.67 9.30
C GLY A 64 0.05 -7.55 10.10
N ALA A 65 0.18 -6.31 9.65
CA ALA A 65 -0.46 -5.14 10.24
C ALA A 65 -2.00 -5.21 10.15
N ALA A 66 -2.54 -5.66 9.01
CA ALA A 66 -3.99 -5.86 8.84
C ALA A 66 -4.53 -6.96 9.77
N ASP A 67 -3.80 -8.08 9.91
CA ASP A 67 -4.17 -9.16 10.81
C ASP A 67 -4.09 -8.73 12.28
N GLU A 68 -3.08 -7.94 12.66
CA GLU A 68 -2.95 -7.41 14.02
C GLU A 68 -4.08 -6.43 14.36
N LEU A 69 -4.43 -5.52 13.44
CA LEU A 69 -5.58 -4.62 13.55
C LEU A 69 -6.89 -5.39 13.78
N ARG A 70 -7.18 -6.39 12.96
CA ARG A 70 -8.39 -7.23 13.10
C ARG A 70 -8.44 -8.03 14.39
N ASN A 71 -7.29 -8.47 14.90
CA ASN A 71 -7.24 -9.17 16.18
C ASN A 71 -7.46 -8.20 17.34
N SER A 72 -6.96 -6.97 17.24
CA SER A 72 -7.10 -5.95 18.28
C SER A 72 -8.52 -5.37 18.37
N SER A 73 -9.26 -5.28 17.27
CA SER A 73 -10.64 -4.77 17.26
C SER A 73 -11.61 -5.63 18.07
N ASN A 74 -11.27 -6.90 18.30
CA ASN A 74 -12.04 -7.80 19.14
C ASN A 74 -11.84 -7.54 20.64
N ASP A 75 -10.76 -6.83 21.03
CA ASP A 75 -10.46 -6.45 22.41
C ASP A 75 -10.92 -5.01 22.65
N ALA A 76 -12.21 -4.85 22.90
CA ALA A 76 -12.98 -3.59 23.00
C ALA A 76 -12.54 -2.55 24.07
N ALA A 77 -11.35 -2.67 24.68
CA ALA A 77 -10.95 -1.92 25.87
C ALA A 77 -9.80 -0.91 25.68
N GLY A 78 -9.35 -0.63 24.46
CA GLY A 78 -8.12 0.16 24.23
C GLY A 78 -8.15 1.22 23.13
N ILE A 79 -9.31 1.54 22.56
CA ILE A 79 -9.43 2.37 21.35
C ILE A 79 -9.67 3.86 21.72
N GLU A 80 -8.83 4.46 22.57
CA GLU A 80 -9.02 5.88 22.98
C GLU A 80 -8.12 6.87 22.21
N SER A 81 -7.23 6.41 21.34
CA SER A 81 -6.31 7.31 20.65
C SER A 81 -5.83 6.74 19.32
N TYR A 82 -6.71 6.76 18.32
CA TYR A 82 -6.27 6.62 16.93
C TYR A 82 -5.89 8.00 16.41
N PRO A 83 -4.69 8.19 15.83
CA PRO A 83 -4.44 9.37 15.01
C PRO A 83 -5.46 9.42 13.85
N SER A 84 -5.77 10.62 13.38
CA SER A 84 -6.64 10.92 12.23
C SER A 84 -6.61 9.80 11.16
N LEU A 85 -7.60 8.90 11.19
CA LEU A 85 -7.71 7.78 10.24
C LEU A 85 -7.91 8.30 8.81
N ASP A 86 -8.54 9.46 8.68
CA ASP A 86 -8.67 10.24 7.45
C ASP A 86 -7.34 10.47 6.73
N ASP A 87 -6.28 10.83 7.46
CA ASP A 87 -4.97 11.06 6.85
C ASP A 87 -4.32 9.75 6.39
N MET A 88 -4.53 8.67 7.15
CA MET A 88 -4.07 7.35 6.75
C MET A 88 -4.80 6.84 5.50
N PHE A 89 -6.11 7.03 5.40
CA PHE A 89 -6.88 6.65 4.21
C PHE A 89 -6.42 7.42 2.97
N LYS A 90 -6.19 8.73 3.08
CA LYS A 90 -5.66 9.55 1.99
C LYS A 90 -4.29 9.06 1.52
N HIS A 91 -3.39 8.72 2.45
CA HIS A 91 -2.08 8.16 2.12
C HIS A 91 -2.18 6.80 1.42
N ILE A 92 -3.01 5.89 1.94
CA ILE A 92 -3.23 4.57 1.33
C ILE A 92 -3.75 4.72 -0.10
N GLU A 93 -4.71 5.61 -0.32
CA GLU A 93 -5.29 5.83 -1.66
C GLU A 93 -4.28 6.46 -2.64
N GLY A 94 -3.43 7.37 -2.17
CA GLY A 94 -2.32 7.92 -2.95
C GLY A 94 -1.32 6.85 -3.39
N MET A 95 -0.90 5.98 -2.45
CA MET A 95 0.00 4.87 -2.73
C MET A 95 -0.60 3.85 -3.69
N LYS A 96 -1.88 3.50 -3.54
CA LYS A 96 -2.61 2.58 -4.44
C LYS A 96 -2.55 3.04 -5.90
N HIS A 97 -2.87 4.31 -6.15
CA HIS A 97 -2.76 4.90 -7.48
C HIS A 97 -1.34 4.84 -8.04
N GLY A 98 -0.35 5.16 -7.20
CA GLY A 98 1.06 5.05 -7.58
C GLY A 98 1.48 3.61 -7.91
N MET A 99 1.00 2.63 -7.14
CA MET A 99 1.32 1.22 -7.34
C MET A 99 0.70 0.66 -8.63
N LEU A 100 -0.55 1.02 -8.95
CA LEU A 100 -1.18 0.67 -10.22
C LEU A 100 -0.40 1.22 -11.42
N ARG A 101 0.08 2.47 -11.32
CA ARG A 101 0.96 3.05 -12.35
C ARG A 101 2.25 2.24 -12.49
N ARG A 102 2.89 1.84 -11.39
CA ARG A 102 4.13 1.04 -11.43
C ARG A 102 3.93 -0.36 -11.97
N HIS A 103 2.81 -1.00 -11.63
CA HIS A 103 2.43 -2.26 -12.24
C HIS A 103 2.37 -2.14 -13.77
N GLY A 104 1.72 -1.08 -14.27
CA GLY A 104 1.71 -0.74 -15.70
C GLY A 104 3.11 -0.52 -16.29
N ASP A 105 3.98 0.20 -15.59
CA ASP A 105 5.38 0.42 -16.01
C ASP A 105 6.15 -0.91 -16.15
N PHE A 106 6.01 -1.82 -15.18
CA PHE A 106 6.69 -3.13 -15.22
C PHE A 106 6.15 -4.03 -16.33
N LEU A 107 4.84 -4.02 -16.58
CA LEU A 107 4.25 -4.73 -17.72
C LEU A 107 4.75 -4.18 -19.06
N ASN A 108 4.84 -2.85 -19.19
CA ASN A 108 5.42 -2.21 -20.37
C ASN A 108 6.90 -2.58 -20.55
N LEU A 109 7.68 -2.58 -19.46
CA LEU A 109 9.07 -3.01 -19.48
C LEU A 109 9.20 -4.48 -19.90
N ALA A 110 8.35 -5.37 -19.37
CA ALA A 110 8.31 -6.78 -19.75
C ALA A 110 7.98 -6.97 -21.24
N ALA A 111 7.05 -6.19 -21.78
CA ALA A 111 6.69 -6.22 -23.19
C ALA A 111 7.84 -5.76 -24.11
N ILE A 112 8.56 -4.69 -23.74
CA ILE A 112 9.74 -4.21 -24.46
C ILE A 112 10.86 -5.26 -24.39
N ALA A 113 11.14 -5.76 -23.19
CA ALA A 113 12.13 -6.81 -22.90
C ALA A 113 11.89 -8.09 -23.73
N LYS A 114 10.62 -8.50 -23.88
CA LYS A 114 10.21 -9.65 -24.71
C LYS A 114 10.51 -9.45 -26.20
N ARG A 115 10.40 -8.22 -26.72
CA ARG A 115 10.75 -7.90 -28.12
C ARG A 115 12.25 -7.95 -28.39
N HIS A 116 13.08 -7.79 -27.36
CA HIS A 116 14.55 -7.76 -27.47
C HIS A 116 15.25 -9.01 -26.90
N GLY A 117 14.50 -10.01 -26.43
CA GLY A 117 15.02 -11.34 -26.07
C GLY A 117 15.69 -11.48 -24.70
N LYS A 118 15.58 -10.49 -23.80
CA LYS A 118 16.15 -10.52 -22.43
C LYS A 118 15.26 -9.76 -21.43
N ILE A 119 15.35 -10.06 -20.12
CA ILE A 119 14.74 -9.34 -18.96
C ILE A 119 13.23 -9.57 -18.67
N SER A 120 12.49 -10.25 -19.55
CA SER A 120 11.05 -10.54 -19.35
C SER A 120 10.68 -11.07 -17.94
N ALA A 121 11.49 -11.96 -17.35
CA ALA A 121 11.17 -12.59 -16.07
C ALA A 121 11.25 -11.62 -14.87
N ALA A 122 12.28 -10.78 -14.80
CA ALA A 122 12.45 -9.85 -13.67
C ALA A 122 11.35 -8.78 -13.65
N ALA A 123 11.01 -8.23 -14.82
CA ALA A 123 9.92 -7.26 -14.95
C ALA A 123 8.55 -7.89 -14.64
N THR A 124 8.32 -9.15 -15.03
CA THR A 124 7.08 -9.87 -14.68
C THR A 124 6.97 -10.12 -13.17
N ASN A 125 8.08 -10.50 -12.53
CA ASN A 125 8.13 -10.69 -11.08
C ASN A 125 7.89 -9.38 -10.32
N ALA A 126 8.41 -8.26 -10.83
CA ALA A 126 8.18 -6.93 -10.25
C ALA A 126 6.72 -6.48 -10.41
N ALA A 127 6.09 -6.77 -11.55
CA ALA A 127 4.65 -6.54 -11.73
C ALA A 127 3.84 -7.35 -10.72
N ALA A 128 4.12 -8.64 -10.56
CA ALA A 128 3.45 -9.47 -9.55
C ALA A 128 3.62 -8.92 -8.13
N ALA A 129 4.83 -8.53 -7.73
CA ALA A 129 5.09 -7.95 -6.41
C ALA A 129 4.37 -6.61 -6.19
N ALA A 130 4.24 -5.76 -7.22
CA ALA A 130 3.47 -4.53 -7.14
C ALA A 130 1.96 -4.81 -6.94
N CYS A 131 1.43 -5.85 -7.59
CA CYS A 131 0.05 -6.30 -7.39
C CYS A 131 -0.15 -6.84 -5.96
N ASP A 132 0.76 -7.69 -5.48
CA ASP A 132 0.70 -8.25 -4.13
C ASP A 132 0.72 -7.15 -3.04
N LEU A 133 1.55 -6.12 -3.23
CA LEU A 133 1.60 -4.96 -2.35
C LEU A 133 0.32 -4.12 -2.41
N PHE A 134 -0.27 -3.94 -3.60
CA PHE A 134 -1.57 -3.29 -3.74
C PHE A 134 -2.65 -4.01 -2.91
N ASP A 135 -2.75 -5.34 -3.05
CA ASP A 135 -3.74 -6.13 -2.32
C ASP A 135 -3.51 -6.11 -0.80
N ALA A 136 -2.25 -6.06 -0.36
CA ALA A 136 -1.90 -5.92 1.05
C ALA A 136 -2.28 -4.55 1.62
N MET A 137 -2.04 -3.47 0.88
CA MET A 137 -2.48 -2.12 1.28
C MET A 137 -4.01 -2.02 1.36
N GLU A 138 -4.73 -2.66 0.42
CA GLU A 138 -6.19 -2.71 0.48
C GLU A 138 -6.67 -3.50 1.70
N SER A 139 -6.05 -4.63 2.01
CA SER A 139 -6.38 -5.43 3.20
C SER A 139 -6.17 -4.63 4.49
N PHE A 140 -5.09 -3.84 4.57
CA PHE A 140 -4.82 -2.94 5.68
C PHE A 140 -5.86 -1.82 5.78
N ARG A 141 -6.27 -1.23 4.65
CA ARG A 141 -7.36 -0.24 4.59
C ARG A 141 -8.66 -0.80 5.17
N TRP A 142 -9.04 -2.01 4.77
CA TRP A 142 -10.23 -2.69 5.29
C TRP A 142 -10.14 -2.92 6.80
N ALA A 143 -8.98 -3.34 7.31
CA ALA A 143 -8.80 -3.54 8.75
C ALA A 143 -8.94 -2.23 9.56
N LEU A 144 -8.46 -1.09 9.03
CA LEU A 144 -8.65 0.22 9.66
C LEU A 144 -10.12 0.62 9.69
N MET A 145 -10.83 0.42 8.58
CA MET A 145 -12.27 0.70 8.51
C MET A 145 -13.07 -0.18 9.49
N ASP A 146 -12.75 -1.47 9.60
CA ASP A 146 -13.42 -2.37 10.55
C ASP A 146 -13.25 -1.88 12.00
N ILE A 147 -12.07 -1.35 12.34
CA ILE A 147 -11.81 -0.77 13.67
C ILE A 147 -12.65 0.49 13.92
N GLU A 148 -12.66 1.41 12.96
CA GLU A 148 -13.38 2.67 13.12
C GLU A 148 -14.89 2.46 13.22
N ALA A 149 -15.43 1.51 12.43
CA ALA A 149 -16.83 1.11 12.54
C ALA A 149 -17.15 0.47 13.90
N ASN A 150 -16.28 -0.39 14.42
CA ASN A 150 -16.43 -0.96 15.76
C ASN A 150 -16.37 0.12 16.85
N HIS A 151 -15.49 1.11 16.70
CA HIS A 151 -15.42 2.25 17.61
C HIS A 151 -16.71 3.10 17.57
N ALA A 152 -17.21 3.42 16.38
CA ALA A 152 -18.48 4.14 16.20
C ALA A 152 -19.67 3.34 16.77
N HIS A 153 -19.68 2.01 16.63
CA HIS A 153 -20.68 1.16 17.26
C HIS A 153 -20.67 1.25 18.78
N ILE A 154 -19.49 1.22 19.40
CA ILE A 154 -19.32 1.23 20.86
C ILE A 154 -19.60 2.62 21.45
N SER A 155 -19.09 3.68 20.81
CA SER A 155 -19.16 5.05 21.32
C SER A 155 -20.49 5.76 20.99
N GLU A 156 -21.08 5.47 19.83
CA GLU A 156 -22.22 6.22 19.27
C GLU A 156 -23.44 5.33 18.95
N GLY A 157 -23.31 4.00 19.06
CA GLY A 157 -24.40 3.04 18.85
C GLY A 157 -24.68 2.68 17.39
N TYR A 158 -23.76 3.00 16.47
CA TYR A 158 -23.91 2.72 15.04
C TYR A 158 -23.59 1.26 14.68
N SER A 159 -24.56 0.51 14.15
CA SER A 159 -24.36 -0.87 13.69
C SER A 159 -24.16 -0.94 12.18
N ALA A 160 -23.01 -1.46 11.74
CA ALA A 160 -22.76 -1.82 10.36
C ALA A 160 -22.44 -3.32 10.27
N THR A 161 -23.15 -4.03 9.39
CA THR A 161 -23.07 -5.49 9.22
C THR A 161 -22.44 -5.89 7.89
N ASN A 162 -22.16 -4.93 7.02
CA ASN A 162 -21.51 -5.13 5.71
C ASN A 162 -20.75 -3.88 5.25
N ALA A 163 -19.91 -4.04 4.22
CA ALA A 163 -19.02 -2.99 3.71
C ALA A 163 -19.75 -1.71 3.25
N ALA A 164 -20.95 -1.83 2.66
CA ALA A 164 -21.73 -0.67 2.21
C ALA A 164 -22.33 0.11 3.39
N GLU A 165 -22.75 -0.60 4.44
CA GLU A 165 -23.18 0.02 5.70
C GLU A 165 -22.01 0.69 6.42
N LEU A 166 -20.81 0.12 6.31
CA LEU A 166 -19.58 0.66 6.86
C LEU A 166 -19.22 2.00 6.19
N GLU A 167 -19.20 2.04 4.85
CA GLU A 167 -19.00 3.28 4.08
C GLU A 167 -20.07 4.34 4.40
N ALA A 168 -21.33 3.94 4.55
CA ALA A 168 -22.41 4.86 4.90
C ALA A 168 -22.29 5.45 6.31
N VAL A 169 -21.70 4.71 7.26
CA VAL A 169 -21.39 5.22 8.60
C VAL A 169 -20.29 6.28 8.51
N PHE A 170 -19.22 6.05 7.74
CA PHE A 170 -18.15 7.04 7.55
C PHE A 170 -18.62 8.33 6.87
N ASP A 171 -19.37 8.20 5.78
CA ASP A 171 -19.91 9.37 5.07
C ASP A 171 -20.80 10.22 5.98
N ARG A 172 -21.50 9.58 6.93
CA ARG A 172 -22.37 10.27 7.87
C ARG A 172 -21.58 10.95 9.00
N ILE A 173 -20.58 10.28 9.59
CA ILE A 173 -19.66 10.90 10.56
C ILE A 173 -18.98 12.14 9.95
N ALA A 174 -18.51 12.03 8.71
CA ALA A 174 -17.89 13.14 7.98
C ALA A 174 -18.85 14.30 7.67
N SER A 175 -20.17 14.06 7.69
CA SER A 175 -21.20 15.09 7.46
C SER A 175 -21.73 15.75 8.74
N GLU A 176 -21.50 15.11 9.90
CA GLU A 176 -21.96 15.57 11.22
C GLU A 176 -20.85 16.33 12.00
N GLY A 177 -19.57 16.20 11.59
CA GLY A 177 -18.41 16.96 12.10
C GLY A 177 -18.11 18.25 11.34
#